data_AF-A0A7S0NSH2-F1
#
_entry.id   AF-A0A7S0NSH2-F1
#
_cell.length_a   1.000
_cell.length_b   1.000
_cell.length_c   1.000
_cell.angle_alpha   90.00
_cell.angle_beta   90.00
_cell.angle_gamma   90.00
#
_symmetry.space_group_name_H-M   'P 1'
#
loop_
_entity.id
_entity.type
_entity.pdbx_description
1 polymer ?
#
loop_
_entity_poly.entity_id
_entity_poly.type
_entity_poly.pdbx_seq_one_letter_code
_entity_poly.pdbx_strand_id
1 'polypeptide(L)'
;VTHVGSGVEAEVDTALHALVRLAVEVPQELNGFSSFLTGILDFLASFTVPQARLAFELIARLAYDGAPHGSRLADELLITIRKQLSSPTPRFKCLGLLG
;
A
#
# COMPACT_ATOMS: atom_id res chain seq x y z
N VAL A 1 -10.53 -3.88 1.65
CA VAL A 1 -10.25 -2.47 2.06
C VAL A 1 -11.09 -2.05 3.26
N THR A 2 -12.39 -2.39 3.37
CA THR A 2 -13.18 -2.05 4.57
C THR A 2 -12.56 -2.59 5.87
N HIS A 3 -12.08 -3.84 5.87
CA HIS A 3 -11.35 -4.41 7.01
C HIS A 3 -9.95 -3.79 7.23
N VAL A 4 -9.32 -3.27 6.18
CA VAL A 4 -8.04 -2.54 6.26
C VAL A 4 -8.24 -1.16 6.91
N GLY A 5 -9.40 -0.55 6.71
CA GLY A 5 -9.80 0.70 7.36
C GLY A 5 -10.54 0.54 8.70
N SER A 6 -10.74 -0.69 9.18
CA SER A 6 -11.55 -0.96 10.40
C SER A 6 -10.90 -0.45 11.69
N GLY A 7 -9.57 -0.30 11.69
CA GLY A 7 -8.79 0.04 12.88
C GLY A 7 -8.58 -1.13 13.86
N VAL A 8 -9.15 -2.31 13.58
CA VAL A 8 -8.94 -3.53 14.39
C VAL A 8 -7.67 -4.22 13.89
N GLU A 9 -6.60 -4.22 14.70
CA GLU A 9 -5.26 -4.65 14.27
C GLU A 9 -5.25 -6.04 13.60
N ALA A 10 -5.93 -7.02 14.19
CA ALA A 10 -5.99 -8.38 13.64
C ALA A 10 -6.75 -8.46 12.29
N GLU A 11 -7.80 -7.66 12.11
CA GLU A 11 -8.54 -7.60 10.84
C GLU A 11 -7.72 -6.92 9.75
N VAL A 12 -7.03 -5.83 10.11
CA VAL A 12 -6.14 -5.10 9.20
C VAL A 12 -5.01 -6.01 8.74
N ASP A 13 -4.38 -6.73 9.67
CA ASP A 13 -3.26 -7.63 9.38
C ASP A 13 -3.70 -8.80 8.48
N THR A 14 -4.81 -9.46 8.82
CA THR A 14 -5.37 -10.55 8.01
C THR A 14 -5.74 -10.07 6.60
N ALA A 15 -6.36 -8.90 6.50
CA ALA A 15 -6.79 -8.35 5.22
C ALA A 15 -5.59 -7.94 4.34
N LEU A 16 -4.56 -7.31 4.90
CA LEU A 16 -3.34 -6.95 4.16
C LEU A 16 -2.59 -8.20 3.69
N HIS A 17 -2.44 -9.21 4.54
CA HIS A 17 -1.83 -10.48 4.13
C HIS A 17 -2.59 -11.16 2.99
N ALA A 18 -3.92 -11.19 3.04
CA ALA A 18 -4.73 -11.75 1.96
C ALA A 18 -4.55 -10.96 0.65
N LEU A 19 -4.56 -9.63 0.71
CA LEU A 19 -4.37 -8.78 -0.47
C LEU A 19 -2.97 -8.94 -1.08
N VAL A 20 -1.93 -8.99 -0.25
CA VAL A 20 -0.54 -9.20 -0.70
C VAL A 20 -0.40 -10.56 -1.40
N ARG A 21 -1.00 -11.62 -0.84
CA ARG A 21 -1.02 -12.95 -1.47
C ARG A 21 -1.73 -12.93 -2.81
N LEU A 22 -2.91 -12.30 -2.89
CA LEU A 22 -3.64 -12.16 -4.14
C LEU A 22 -2.85 -11.36 -5.20
N ALA A 23 -2.11 -10.33 -4.80
CA ALA A 23 -1.25 -9.57 -5.70
C ALA A 23 -0.07 -10.38 -6.23
N VAL A 24 0.37 -11.43 -5.52
CA VAL A 24 1.37 -12.39 -6.00
C VAL A 24 0.75 -13.41 -6.96
N GLU A 25 -0.40 -13.97 -6.57
CA GLU A 25 -1.01 -15.09 -7.27
C GLU A 25 -1.69 -14.64 -8.58
N VAL A 26 -2.39 -13.50 -8.58
CA VAL A 26 -3.20 -13.00 -9.71
C VAL A 26 -3.10 -11.47 -9.90
N PRO A 27 -1.90 -10.90 -10.14
CA PRO A 27 -1.69 -9.45 -10.23
C PRO A 27 -2.52 -8.76 -11.33
N GLN A 28 -2.73 -9.43 -12.46
CA GLN A 28 -3.49 -8.88 -13.59
C GLN A 28 -4.99 -8.71 -13.26
N GLU A 29 -5.57 -9.66 -12.51
CA GLU A 29 -6.96 -9.58 -12.06
C GLU A 29 -7.14 -8.49 -11.01
N LEU A 30 -6.16 -8.33 -10.11
CA LEU A 30 -6.19 -7.27 -9.11
C LEU A 30 -6.02 -5.87 -9.70
N ASN A 31 -5.39 -5.74 -10.87
CA ASN A 31 -5.18 -4.44 -11.49
C ASN A 31 -6.51 -3.73 -11.84
N GLY A 32 -7.58 -4.48 -12.13
CA GLY A 32 -8.92 -3.93 -12.30
C GLY A 32 -9.49 -3.23 -11.06
N PHE A 33 -8.94 -3.55 -9.88
CA PHE A 33 -9.31 -2.96 -8.59
C PHE A 33 -8.28 -1.96 -8.06
N SER A 34 -7.28 -1.60 -8.88
CA SER A 34 -6.16 -0.73 -8.50
C SER A 34 -6.58 0.59 -7.86
N SER A 35 -7.62 1.24 -8.38
CA SER A 35 -8.16 2.50 -7.84
C SER A 35 -8.71 2.39 -6.41
N PHE A 36 -9.23 1.22 -6.05
CA PHE A 36 -9.70 0.93 -4.69
C PHE A 36 -8.52 0.59 -3.77
N LEU A 37 -7.52 -0.11 -4.30
CA LEU A 37 -6.33 -0.52 -3.54
C LEU A 37 -5.39 0.66 -3.27
N THR A 38 -5.32 1.67 -4.15
CA THR A 38 -4.60 2.93 -3.86
C THR A 38 -5.12 3.65 -2.62
N GLY A 39 -6.42 3.53 -2.31
CA GLY A 39 -6.99 4.10 -1.09
C GLY A 39 -6.39 3.53 0.19
N ILE A 40 -5.68 2.39 0.14
CA ILE A 40 -4.95 1.84 1.29
C ILE A 40 -3.83 2.79 1.73
N LEU A 41 -3.22 3.56 0.82
CA LEU A 41 -2.15 4.50 1.13
C LEU A 41 -2.62 5.63 2.06
N ASP A 42 -3.92 5.96 2.04
CA ASP A 42 -4.50 6.99 2.93
C ASP A 42 -4.53 6.55 4.40
N PHE A 43 -4.46 5.24 4.67
CA PHE A 43 -4.47 4.67 6.02
C PHE A 43 -3.06 4.43 6.59
N LEU A 44 -1.97 4.75 5.87
CA LEU A 44 -0.60 4.51 6.33
C LEU A 44 -0.29 5.14 7.70
N ALA A 45 -0.92 6.27 8.01
CA ALA A 45 -0.74 6.97 9.28
C ALA A 45 -1.34 6.22 10.48
N SER A 46 -2.35 5.36 10.27
CA SER A 46 -2.98 4.57 11.34
C SER A 46 -2.35 3.18 11.49
N PHE A 47 -1.62 2.70 10.48
CA PHE A 47 -0.97 1.39 10.52
C PHE A 47 0.22 1.30 11.48
N THR A 48 0.45 0.07 11.94
CA THR A 48 1.73 -0.33 12.52
C THR A 48 2.80 -0.44 11.44
N VAL A 49 4.08 -0.46 11.81
CA VAL A 49 5.19 -0.58 10.84
C VAL A 49 5.09 -1.86 10.00
N PRO A 50 4.77 -3.05 10.54
CA PRO A 50 4.55 -4.25 9.74
C PRO A 50 3.40 -4.11 8.72
N GLN A 51 2.26 -3.55 9.14
CA GLN A 51 1.12 -3.32 8.26
C GLN A 51 1.45 -2.31 7.15
N ALA A 52 2.16 -1.23 7.47
CA ALA A 52 2.61 -0.26 6.48
C ALA A 52 3.56 -0.90 5.44
N ARG A 53 4.44 -1.82 5.88
CA ARG A 53 5.30 -2.57 4.97
C ARG A 53 4.48 -3.42 3.99
N LEU A 54 3.48 -4.15 4.48
CA LEU A 54 2.58 -4.95 3.64
C LEU A 54 1.78 -4.08 2.67
N ALA A 55 1.34 -2.90 3.10
CA ALA A 55 0.65 -1.94 2.23
C ALA A 55 1.56 -1.45 1.09
N PHE A 56 2.81 -1.06 1.37
CA PHE A 56 3.76 -0.68 0.33
C PHE A 56 4.08 -1.84 -0.61
N GLU A 57 4.29 -3.05 -0.08
CA GLU A 57 4.53 -4.26 -0.87
C GLU A 57 3.36 -4.56 -1.83
N LEU A 58 2.11 -4.46 -1.34
CA LEU A 58 0.92 -4.62 -2.15
C LEU A 58 0.90 -3.65 -3.34
N ILE A 59 1.07 -2.35 -3.08
CA ILE A 59 1.00 -1.33 -4.14
C ILE A 59 2.17 -1.47 -5.11
N ALA A 60 3.37 -1.78 -4.63
CA ALA A 60 4.53 -2.03 -5.49
C ALA A 60 4.29 -3.20 -6.45
N ARG A 61 3.77 -4.34 -5.97
CA ARG A 61 3.44 -5.47 -6.84
C ARG A 61 2.41 -5.09 -7.91
N LEU A 62 1.35 -4.39 -7.52
CA LEU A 62 0.35 -3.94 -8.49
C LEU A 62 0.92 -2.96 -9.52
N ALA A 63 1.82 -2.07 -9.07
CA ALA A 63 2.44 -1.06 -9.92
C ALA A 63 3.41 -1.65 -10.96
N TYR A 64 4.16 -2.70 -10.58
CA TYR A 64 5.27 -3.23 -11.38
C TYR A 64 5.01 -4.62 -12.01
N ASP A 65 4.23 -5.49 -11.35
CA ASP A 65 3.91 -6.84 -11.85
C ASP A 65 2.56 -6.88 -12.58
N GLY A 66 1.62 -6.01 -12.18
CA GLY A 66 0.26 -5.96 -12.70
C GLY A 66 0.04 -5.05 -13.90
N ALA A 67 0.97 -4.15 -14.21
CA ALA A 67 0.73 -3.08 -15.19
C ALA A 67 1.91 -2.86 -16.16
N PRO A 68 1.66 -2.37 -17.39
CA PRO A 68 2.71 -1.92 -18.29
C PRO A 68 3.52 -0.78 -17.65
N HIS A 69 4.81 -0.70 -17.99
CA HIS A 69 5.77 0.23 -17.37
C HIS A 69 5.25 1.67 -17.40
N GLY A 70 5.28 2.37 -16.25
CA GLY A 70 4.76 3.75 -16.12
C GLY A 70 3.28 3.81 -15.71
N SER A 71 2.83 2.88 -14.87
CA SER A 71 1.44 2.85 -14.40
C SER A 71 1.16 3.98 -13.40
N ARG A 72 -0.06 4.53 -13.43
CA ARG A 72 -0.53 5.53 -12.47
C ARG A 72 -0.31 5.11 -11.00
N LEU A 73 -0.34 3.80 -10.72
CA LEU A 73 -0.03 3.23 -9.42
C LEU A 73 1.40 3.51 -8.95
N ALA A 74 2.38 3.41 -9.86
CA ALA A 74 3.77 3.71 -9.56
C ALA A 74 3.94 5.20 -9.20
N ASP A 75 3.24 6.09 -9.91
CA ASP A 75 3.26 7.52 -9.61
C ASP A 75 2.65 7.82 -8.23
N GLU A 76 1.47 7.27 -7.92
CA GLU A 76 0.83 7.44 -6.60
C GLU A 76 1.71 6.92 -5.45
N LEU A 77 2.38 5.79 -5.66
CA LEU A 77 3.33 5.21 -4.71
C LEU A 77 4.51 6.16 -4.47
N LEU A 78 5.14 6.65 -5.53
CA LEU A 78 6.28 7.56 -5.44
C LEU A 78 5.91 8.93 -4.86
N ILE A 79 4.73 9.46 -5.21
CA ILE A 79 4.18 10.69 -4.63
C ILE A 79 4.01 10.50 -3.12
N THR A 80 3.43 9.37 -2.70
CA THR A 80 3.24 9.05 -1.28
C THR A 80 4.57 8.99 -0.54
N ILE A 81 5.55 8.23 -1.04
CA ILE A 81 6.88 8.11 -0.44
C ILE A 81 7.55 9.48 -0.30
N ARG A 82 7.57 10.28 -1.38
CA ARG A 82 8.17 11.63 -1.36
C ARG A 82 7.48 12.55 -0.35
N LYS A 83 6.15 12.50 -0.25
CA LYS A 83 5.37 13.27 0.71
C LYS A 83 5.72 12.87 2.15
N GLN A 84 5.83 11.58 2.42
CA GLN A 84 6.20 11.05 3.75
C GLN A 84 7.62 11.45 4.15
N LEU A 85 8.60 11.34 3.23
CA LEU A 85 9.99 11.75 3.45
C LEU A 85 10.16 13.26 3.68
N SER A 86 9.32 14.07 3.03
CA SER A 86 9.35 15.54 3.16
C SER A 86 8.74 16.03 4.47
N SER A 87 8.05 15.16 5.22
CA SER A 87 7.41 15.53 6.47
C SER A 87 8.44 15.81 7.57
N PRO A 88 8.28 16.85 8.41
CA PRO A 88 9.14 17.05 9.58
C PRO A 88 8.88 16.03 10.70
N THR A 89 7.73 15.34 10.68
CA THR A 89 7.33 14.40 11.73
C THR A 89 8.09 13.07 11.60
N PRO A 90 8.80 12.60 12.66
CA PRO A 90 9.62 11.39 12.58
C PRO A 90 8.87 10.13 12.11
N ARG A 91 7.61 9.97 12.55
CA ARG A 91 6.75 8.85 12.13
C ARG A 91 6.55 8.81 10.62
N PHE A 92 6.25 9.96 10.00
CA PHE A 92 6.04 10.06 8.56
C PHE A 92 7.35 9.85 7.78
N LYS A 93 8.49 10.37 8.26
CA LYS A 93 9.80 10.03 7.69
C LYS A 93 10.08 8.52 7.74
N CYS A 94 9.78 7.87 8.86
CA CYS A 94 9.95 6.42 8.99
C CYS A 94 9.11 5.65 7.95
N LEU A 95 7.85 6.04 7.74
CA LEU A 95 7.01 5.47 6.68
C LEU A 95 7.58 5.72 5.29
N GLY A 96 8.12 6.92 5.03
CA GLY A 96 8.76 7.26 3.76
C GLY A 96 10.08 6.53 3.51
N LEU A 97 10.79 6.10 4.56
CA LEU A 97 11.98 5.24 4.45
C LEU A 97 11.63 3.77 4.28
N LEU A 98 10.41 3.38 4.70
CA LEU A 98 9.92 2.02 4.63
C LEU A 98 9.42 1.63 3.24
N GLY A 99 8.76 2.58 2.55
CA GLY A 99 8.29 2.44 1.18
C GLY A 99 9.37 2.73 0.16
#